data_AF-A0A7I6GVB4-F1
#
_entry.id   AF-A0A7I6GVB4-F1
#
_cell.length_a   1.000
_cell.length_b   1.000
_cell.length_c   1.000
_cell.angle_alpha   90.00
_cell.angle_beta   90.00
_cell.angle_gamma   90.00
#
_symmetry.space_group_name_H-M   'P 1'
#
loop_
_entity.id
_entity.type
_entity.pdbx_description
1 polymer ?
#
loop_
_entity_poly.entity_id
_entity_poly.type
_entity_poly.pdbx_seq_one_letter_code
_entity_poly.pdbx_strand_id
1 'polypeptide(L)'
;MKKISYFTKEKIECPVCSFKFQKEELLTGSSRLIAGELKIDLKREYIKNNKYGNIYPRIYSITVCPKCYFATFPSEFNSIPKNKKEILQNKKSERKKINAIFDDMINFSKSRTLKEGAASYILAMLCYEHLEKNHNPTLNQAKSAIRAAWTFEDLEKEEPNKNYNYLQKIFYHKAAYLYKLVIEKDKDNSEPVSASTIFGPDTDKNYGYDSVLYLSGLLEYFYGNKDNKEYRYKQLNDIKTTLSKIAGMGKSSKEKPSILLDKIKEVYFKISKEMKNLK
;
A
#
# COMPACT_ATOMS: atom_id res chain seq x y z
N MET A 1 -7.73 -24.60 -13.99
CA MET A 1 -7.16 -23.25 -14.27
C MET A 1 -5.66 -23.37 -14.57
N LYS A 2 -5.12 -22.55 -15.47
CA LYS A 2 -3.67 -22.53 -15.72
C LYS A 2 -2.93 -21.82 -14.59
N LYS A 3 -1.66 -22.20 -14.38
CA LYS A 3 -0.78 -21.65 -13.35
C LYS A 3 -0.62 -20.12 -13.50
N ILE A 4 -0.81 -19.39 -12.39
CA ILE A 4 -0.73 -17.91 -12.32
C ILE A 4 0.55 -17.41 -11.67
N SER A 5 1.17 -18.23 -10.82
CA SER A 5 2.39 -17.92 -10.06
C SER A 5 3.30 -19.14 -10.00
N TYR A 6 4.56 -18.96 -9.61
CA TYR A 6 5.53 -20.04 -9.42
C TYR A 6 6.39 -19.78 -8.18
N PHE A 7 6.91 -20.85 -7.59
CA PHE A 7 7.96 -20.76 -6.59
C PHE A 7 9.32 -20.72 -7.26
N THR A 8 10.19 -19.79 -6.82
CA THR A 8 11.56 -19.65 -7.33
C THR A 8 12.33 -20.97 -7.18
N LYS A 9 13.20 -21.28 -8.14
CA LYS A 9 14.07 -22.46 -8.04
C LYS A 9 15.03 -22.32 -6.85
N GLU A 10 15.69 -21.17 -6.78
CA GLU A 10 16.59 -20.82 -5.69
C GLU A 10 15.83 -20.45 -4.42
N LYS A 11 16.37 -20.89 -3.29
CA LYS A 11 15.88 -20.55 -1.97
C LYS A 11 16.54 -19.27 -1.49
N ILE A 12 15.74 -18.37 -0.93
CA ILE A 12 16.23 -17.21 -0.19
C ILE A 12 16.30 -17.54 1.30
N GLU A 13 17.21 -16.89 2.03
CA GLU A 13 17.35 -17.04 3.48
C GLU A 13 16.72 -15.84 4.20
N CYS A 14 15.89 -16.09 5.20
CA CYS A 14 15.34 -15.02 6.03
C CYS A 14 16.43 -14.39 6.91
N PRO A 15 16.66 -13.06 6.87
CA PRO A 15 17.71 -12.42 7.68
C PRO A 15 17.41 -12.46 9.19
N VAL A 16 16.14 -12.65 9.57
CA VAL A 16 15.70 -12.66 10.96
C VAL A 16 15.87 -14.03 11.60
N CYS A 17 15.41 -15.10 10.94
CA CYS A 17 15.37 -16.44 11.53
C CYS A 17 16.18 -17.52 10.78
N SER A 18 16.93 -17.13 9.74
CA SER A 18 17.77 -18.00 8.90
C SER A 18 17.04 -19.16 8.21
N PHE A 19 15.71 -19.13 8.16
CA PHE A 19 14.94 -20.13 7.43
C PHE A 19 15.12 -19.93 5.92
N LYS A 20 15.47 -21.01 5.21
CA LYS A 20 15.58 -21.02 3.75
C LYS A 20 14.27 -21.46 3.11
N PHE A 21 13.73 -20.65 2.20
CA PHE A 21 12.44 -20.90 1.55
C PHE A 21 12.43 -20.42 0.11
N GLN A 22 11.55 -20.99 -0.70
CA GLN A 22 11.31 -20.49 -2.05
C GLN A 22 10.30 -19.35 -1.99
N LYS A 23 10.56 -18.27 -2.72
CA LYS A 23 9.64 -17.14 -2.84
C LYS A 23 8.62 -17.46 -3.93
N GLU A 24 7.36 -17.13 -3.71
CA GLU A 24 6.36 -17.17 -4.78
C GLU A 24 6.39 -15.87 -5.59
N GLU A 25 6.37 -15.99 -6.91
CA GLU A 25 6.34 -14.88 -7.86
C GLU A 25 5.21 -15.06 -8.87
N LEU A 26 4.62 -13.93 -9.26
CA LEU A 26 3.59 -13.89 -10.29
C LEU A 26 4.22 -14.15 -11.66
N LEU A 27 3.57 -14.98 -12.48
CA LEU A 27 3.97 -15.13 -13.88
C LEU A 27 3.59 -13.88 -14.67
N THR A 28 4.59 -13.24 -15.29
CA THR A 28 4.39 -12.13 -16.22
C THR A 28 4.27 -12.61 -17.67
N GLY A 29 3.71 -11.78 -18.55
CA GLY A 29 3.60 -12.08 -19.99
C GLY A 29 2.37 -12.92 -20.40
N SER A 30 2.35 -13.34 -21.67
CA SER A 30 1.24 -14.03 -22.38
C SER A 30 -0.16 -13.45 -22.10
N SER A 31 -0.24 -12.12 -22.05
CA SER A 31 -1.48 -11.37 -21.82
C SER A 31 -2.25 -11.81 -20.57
N ARG A 32 -1.56 -12.30 -19.53
CA ARG A 32 -2.17 -12.72 -18.26
C ARG A 32 -2.84 -11.54 -17.56
N LEU A 33 -2.11 -10.44 -17.45
CA LEU A 33 -2.55 -9.23 -16.76
C LEU A 33 -3.15 -8.26 -17.77
N ILE A 34 -4.46 -8.05 -17.66
CA ILE A 34 -5.18 -7.09 -18.48
C ILE A 34 -5.49 -5.89 -17.58
N ALA A 35 -4.78 -4.78 -17.79
CA ALA A 35 -4.97 -3.57 -17.02
C ALA A 35 -6.37 -2.98 -17.30
N GLY A 36 -7.12 -2.72 -16.24
CA GLY A 36 -8.41 -2.05 -16.26
C GLY A 36 -8.31 -0.59 -15.82
N GLU A 37 -9.39 -0.06 -15.26
CA GLU A 37 -9.50 1.32 -14.79
C GLU A 37 -8.45 1.67 -13.72
N LEU A 38 -7.96 2.91 -13.74
CA LEU A 38 -7.26 3.49 -12.59
C LEU A 38 -8.26 4.26 -11.72
N LYS A 39 -8.47 3.78 -10.50
CA LYS A 39 -9.34 4.43 -9.53
C LYS A 39 -8.77 5.75 -9.05
N ILE A 40 -9.64 6.53 -8.39
CA ILE A 40 -9.27 7.82 -7.81
C ILE A 40 -8.16 7.69 -6.77
N ASP A 41 -8.08 6.57 -6.05
CA ASP A 41 -7.02 6.30 -5.08
C ASP A 41 -5.76 5.69 -5.70
N LEU A 42 -5.62 5.72 -7.03
CA LEU A 42 -4.47 5.16 -7.77
C LEU A 42 -4.38 3.63 -7.71
N LYS A 43 -5.44 2.92 -7.28
CA LYS A 43 -5.56 1.47 -7.48
C LYS A 43 -5.76 1.16 -8.96
N ARG A 44 -4.92 0.32 -9.55
CA ARG A 44 -5.17 -0.29 -10.85
C ARG A 44 -6.10 -1.48 -10.69
N GLU A 45 -7.25 -1.46 -11.34
CA GLU A 45 -8.09 -2.64 -11.50
C GLU A 45 -7.51 -3.55 -12.58
N TYR A 46 -7.76 -4.85 -12.46
CA TYR A 46 -7.37 -5.86 -13.44
C TYR A 46 -8.60 -6.59 -13.95
N ILE A 47 -8.77 -6.62 -15.27
CA ILE A 47 -9.92 -7.26 -15.91
C ILE A 47 -9.75 -8.77 -15.79
N LYS A 48 -10.84 -9.47 -15.44
CA LYS A 48 -10.89 -10.92 -15.38
C LYS A 48 -10.40 -11.52 -16.70
N ASN A 49 -9.45 -12.44 -16.60
CA ASN A 49 -8.91 -13.13 -17.76
C ASN A 49 -9.73 -14.40 -18.05
N ASN A 50 -10.21 -14.58 -19.28
CA ASN A 50 -10.99 -15.76 -19.66
C ASN A 50 -10.25 -17.09 -19.42
N LYS A 51 -8.92 -17.10 -19.49
CA LYS A 51 -8.06 -18.30 -19.36
C LYS A 51 -7.52 -18.51 -17.94
N TYR A 52 -7.28 -17.43 -17.21
CA TYR A 52 -6.61 -17.47 -15.90
C TYR A 52 -7.51 -17.05 -14.72
N GLY A 53 -8.71 -16.56 -14.98
CA GLY A 53 -9.62 -16.03 -13.96
C GLY A 53 -9.22 -14.65 -13.47
N ASN A 54 -9.62 -14.33 -12.24
CA ASN A 54 -9.20 -13.11 -11.55
C ASN A 54 -7.72 -13.25 -11.15
N ILE A 55 -6.92 -12.23 -11.45
CA ILE A 55 -5.51 -12.17 -11.04
C ILE A 55 -5.30 -10.86 -10.29
N TYR A 56 -4.69 -10.95 -9.12
CA TYR A 56 -4.41 -9.81 -8.24
C TYR A 56 -2.89 -9.63 -8.08
N PRO A 57 -2.21 -8.88 -8.97
CA PRO A 57 -0.75 -8.79 -8.94
C PRO A 57 -0.19 -8.29 -7.61
N ARG A 58 -0.93 -7.40 -6.96
CA ARG A 58 -0.53 -6.79 -5.69
C ARG A 58 -0.24 -7.81 -4.61
N ILE A 59 -0.92 -8.96 -4.53
CA ILE A 59 -0.71 -9.92 -3.42
C ILE A 59 0.70 -10.54 -3.40
N TYR A 60 1.48 -10.36 -4.46
CA TYR A 60 2.87 -10.84 -4.60
C TYR A 60 3.93 -9.76 -4.30
N SER A 61 3.51 -8.56 -3.85
CA SER A 61 4.42 -7.40 -3.69
C SER A 61 5.32 -7.45 -2.45
N ILE A 62 5.00 -8.29 -1.48
CA ILE A 62 5.70 -8.39 -0.19
C ILE A 62 6.35 -9.77 -0.08
N THR A 63 7.64 -9.81 0.22
CA THR A 63 8.32 -11.05 0.58
C THR A 63 8.03 -11.35 2.05
N VAL A 64 7.55 -12.56 2.34
CA VAL A 64 7.23 -13.00 3.71
C VAL A 64 7.97 -14.29 4.04
N CYS A 65 8.65 -14.33 5.18
CA CYS A 65 9.22 -15.57 5.70
C CYS A 65 8.11 -16.47 6.27
N PRO A 66 7.93 -17.72 5.78
CA PRO A 66 6.89 -18.61 6.27
C PRO A 66 7.11 -19.10 7.72
N LYS A 67 8.33 -18.99 8.26
CA LYS A 67 8.66 -19.45 9.63
C LYS A 67 8.41 -18.39 10.71
N CYS A 68 8.85 -17.16 10.49
CA CYS A 68 8.78 -16.08 11.49
C CYS A 68 7.87 -14.91 11.09
N TYR A 69 7.24 -14.99 9.93
CA TYR A 69 6.34 -13.98 9.37
C TYR A 69 6.98 -12.59 9.23
N PHE A 70 8.32 -12.54 9.17
CA PHE A 70 9.03 -11.33 8.80
C PHE A 70 8.68 -10.95 7.35
N ALA A 71 8.30 -9.71 7.11
CA ALA A 71 7.73 -9.25 5.85
C ALA A 71 8.22 -7.86 5.49
N THR A 72 8.67 -7.67 4.25
CA THR A 72 9.08 -6.36 3.68
C THR A 72 8.88 -6.34 2.17
N PHE A 73 9.05 -5.18 1.54
CA PHE A 73 9.24 -5.12 0.10
C PHE A 73 10.50 -5.91 -0.31
N PRO A 74 10.50 -6.56 -1.49
CA PRO A 74 11.60 -7.43 -1.95
C PRO A 74 12.97 -6.76 -1.95
N SER A 75 13.05 -5.49 -2.34
CA SER A 75 14.30 -4.71 -2.36
C SER A 75 14.94 -4.52 -0.98
N GLU A 76 14.16 -4.70 0.09
CA GLU A 76 14.62 -4.49 1.47
C GLU A 76 14.74 -5.79 2.26
N PHE A 77 14.30 -6.92 1.69
CA PHE A 77 14.18 -8.16 2.46
C PHE A 77 15.53 -8.66 2.99
N ASN A 78 16.62 -8.42 2.26
CA ASN A 78 17.97 -8.86 2.65
C ASN A 78 18.81 -7.75 3.29
N SER A 79 18.32 -6.52 3.39
CA SER A 79 19.09 -5.36 3.87
C SER A 79 18.90 -5.05 5.35
N ILE A 80 18.37 -6.00 6.13
CA ILE A 80 18.04 -5.77 7.54
C ILE A 80 19.28 -5.63 8.41
N PRO A 81 19.42 -4.52 9.15
CA PRO A 81 20.55 -4.30 10.04
C PRO A 81 20.64 -5.37 11.15
N LYS A 82 21.87 -5.79 11.48
CA LYS A 82 22.11 -6.82 12.52
C LYS A 82 21.53 -6.44 13.88
N ASN A 83 21.60 -5.15 14.25
CA ASN A 83 21.05 -4.61 15.51
C ASN A 83 19.50 -4.68 15.57
N LYS A 84 18.80 -4.90 14.45
CA LYS A 84 17.33 -5.07 14.42
C LYS A 84 16.88 -6.53 14.45
N LYS A 85 17.80 -7.48 14.28
CA LYS A 85 17.48 -8.91 14.21
C LYS A 85 16.75 -9.40 15.46
N GLU A 86 17.26 -9.02 16.64
CA GLU A 86 16.73 -9.47 17.92
C GLU A 86 15.30 -8.98 18.17
N ILE A 87 15.04 -7.67 18.02
CA ILE A 87 13.70 -7.11 18.18
C ILE A 87 12.71 -7.74 17.19
N LEU A 88 13.11 -7.91 15.93
CA LEU A 88 12.26 -8.55 14.91
C LEU A 88 11.99 -10.02 15.25
N GLN A 89 12.95 -10.73 15.82
CA GLN A 89 12.77 -12.12 16.26
C GLN A 89 11.82 -12.21 17.46
N ASN A 90 11.97 -11.32 18.45
CA ASN A 90 11.12 -11.27 19.65
C ASN A 90 9.65 -10.96 19.31
N LYS A 91 9.42 -10.20 18.24
CA LYS A 91 8.09 -9.86 17.73
C LYS A 91 7.41 -10.95 16.89
N LYS A 92 8.01 -12.13 16.78
CA LYS A 92 7.45 -13.27 16.01
C LYS A 92 6.08 -13.71 16.50
N SER A 93 5.88 -13.81 17.83
CA SER A 93 4.60 -14.27 18.41
C SER A 93 3.46 -13.29 18.08
N GLU A 94 3.75 -11.99 18.18
CA GLU A 94 2.83 -10.92 17.82
C GLU A 94 2.43 -10.99 16.35
N ARG A 95 3.39 -11.14 15.43
CA ARG A 95 3.10 -11.31 14.00
C ARG A 95 2.24 -12.54 13.70
N LYS A 96 2.40 -13.63 14.44
CA LYS A 96 1.58 -14.84 14.26
C LYS A 96 0.11 -14.67 14.66
N LYS A 97 -0.24 -13.63 15.42
CA LYS A 97 -1.65 -13.27 15.70
C LYS A 97 -2.43 -12.90 14.45
N ILE A 98 -1.77 -12.65 13.31
CA ILE A 98 -2.41 -12.41 12.02
C ILE A 98 -3.41 -13.49 11.62
N ASN A 99 -3.18 -14.74 12.06
CA ASN A 99 -4.08 -15.86 11.80
C ASN A 99 -5.47 -15.68 12.44
N ALA A 100 -5.63 -14.80 13.43
CA ALA A 100 -6.91 -14.52 14.04
C ALA A 100 -7.83 -13.63 13.17
N ILE A 101 -7.32 -13.05 12.08
CA ILE A 101 -8.11 -12.20 11.17
C ILE A 101 -8.89 -13.03 10.14
N PHE A 102 -8.47 -14.27 9.89
CA PHE A 102 -8.99 -15.09 8.80
C PHE A 102 -9.50 -16.44 9.33
N ASP A 103 -10.48 -17.01 8.64
CA ASP A 103 -11.06 -18.31 9.01
C ASP A 103 -10.06 -19.49 8.90
N ASP A 104 -9.06 -19.33 8.04
CA ASP A 104 -8.02 -20.32 7.77
C ASP A 104 -6.65 -19.81 8.20
N MET A 105 -5.77 -20.73 8.61
CA MET A 105 -4.38 -20.39 8.89
C MET A 105 -3.64 -19.95 7.62
N ILE A 106 -3.00 -18.79 7.69
CA ILE A 106 -2.21 -18.22 6.60
C ILE A 106 -0.96 -19.06 6.34
N ASN A 107 -0.73 -19.42 5.08
CA ASN A 107 0.39 -20.28 4.70
C ASN A 107 1.18 -19.75 3.50
N PHE A 108 2.28 -19.06 3.79
CA PHE A 108 3.21 -18.54 2.79
C PHE A 108 4.11 -19.59 2.12
N SER A 109 3.98 -20.88 2.49
CA SER A 109 4.63 -22.00 1.77
C SER A 109 3.74 -22.60 0.69
N LYS A 110 2.49 -22.14 0.56
CA LYS A 110 1.54 -22.51 -0.49
C LYS A 110 1.26 -21.30 -1.38
N SER A 111 0.62 -21.54 -2.52
CA SER A 111 0.24 -20.45 -3.41
C SER A 111 -0.69 -19.47 -2.72
N ARG A 112 -0.34 -18.18 -2.81
CA ARG A 112 -1.05 -17.10 -2.14
C ARG A 112 -2.47 -16.94 -2.68
N THR A 113 -3.39 -16.72 -1.75
CA THR A 113 -4.71 -16.17 -2.02
C THR A 113 -4.75 -14.69 -1.64
N LEU A 114 -5.91 -14.06 -1.79
CA LEU A 114 -6.14 -12.71 -1.27
C LEU A 114 -5.90 -12.61 0.25
N LYS A 115 -6.15 -13.67 1.03
CA LYS A 115 -5.90 -13.71 2.48
C LYS A 115 -4.41 -13.58 2.80
N GLU A 116 -3.55 -14.38 2.15
CA GLU A 116 -2.09 -14.22 2.25
C GLU A 116 -1.63 -12.84 1.77
N GLY A 117 -2.26 -12.31 0.71
CA GLY A 117 -2.01 -10.97 0.21
C GLY A 117 -2.25 -9.90 1.27
N ALA A 118 -3.45 -9.87 1.85
CA ALA A 118 -3.83 -8.92 2.91
C ALA A 118 -2.95 -9.09 4.15
N ALA A 119 -2.73 -10.34 4.58
CA ALA A 119 -1.84 -10.66 5.70
C ALA A 119 -0.42 -10.13 5.46
N SER A 120 0.12 -10.24 4.24
CA SER A 120 1.48 -9.79 3.94
C SER A 120 1.67 -8.29 4.15
N TYR A 121 0.66 -7.46 3.84
CA TYR A 121 0.73 -6.01 4.07
C TYR A 121 0.65 -5.64 5.54
N ILE A 122 -0.18 -6.34 6.32
CA ILE A 122 -0.26 -6.14 7.77
C ILE A 122 1.05 -6.53 8.43
N LEU A 123 1.60 -7.68 8.06
CA LEU A 123 2.90 -8.15 8.54
C LEU A 123 4.03 -7.19 8.16
N ALA A 124 4.00 -6.62 6.95
CA ALA A 124 4.97 -5.63 6.52
C ALA A 124 4.91 -4.38 7.41
N MET A 125 3.71 -3.86 7.71
CA MET A 125 3.57 -2.72 8.62
C MET A 125 4.19 -3.01 9.99
N LEU A 126 3.88 -4.16 10.59
CA LEU A 126 4.44 -4.57 11.88
C LEU A 126 5.97 -4.73 11.86
N CYS A 127 6.57 -5.06 10.71
CA CYS A 127 8.03 -5.14 10.59
C CYS A 127 8.66 -3.76 10.44
N TYR A 128 8.07 -2.88 9.63
CA TYR A 128 8.57 -1.52 9.40
C TYR A 128 8.51 -0.64 10.66
N GLU A 129 7.62 -0.91 11.61
CA GLU A 129 7.59 -0.24 12.93
C GLU A 129 8.92 -0.34 13.70
N HIS A 130 9.79 -1.29 13.37
CA HIS A 130 11.08 -1.51 14.04
C HIS A 130 12.30 -1.15 13.19
N LEU A 131 12.11 -0.73 11.93
CA LEU A 131 13.20 -0.38 11.02
C LEU A 131 13.57 1.11 11.13
N GLU A 132 14.80 1.42 10.75
CA GLU A 132 15.35 2.79 10.82
C GLU A 132 15.00 3.58 9.56
N LYS A 133 15.16 4.91 9.62
CA LYS A 133 14.80 5.84 8.54
C LYS A 133 15.36 5.48 7.15
N ASN A 134 16.51 4.82 7.08
CA ASN A 134 17.12 4.37 5.82
C ASN A 134 16.27 3.31 5.06
N HIS A 135 15.25 2.76 5.72
CA HIS A 135 14.26 1.83 5.15
C HIS A 135 12.91 2.50 4.86
N ASN A 136 12.82 3.83 4.89
CA ASN A 136 11.58 4.60 4.69
C ASN A 136 10.36 3.99 5.43
N PRO A 137 10.48 3.62 6.72
CA PRO A 137 9.49 2.79 7.40
C PRO A 137 8.10 3.39 7.39
N THR A 138 7.95 4.72 7.47
CA THR A 138 6.65 5.38 7.46
C THR A 138 6.01 5.31 6.07
N LEU A 139 6.77 5.57 5.00
CA LEU A 139 6.24 5.47 3.62
C LEU A 139 5.90 4.03 3.25
N ASN A 140 6.74 3.08 3.64
CA ASN A 140 6.49 1.66 3.38
C ASN A 140 5.29 1.13 4.17
N GLN A 141 5.05 1.64 5.40
CA GLN A 141 3.80 1.42 6.11
C GLN A 141 2.61 2.05 5.37
N ALA A 142 2.71 3.29 4.89
CA ALA A 142 1.63 3.97 4.16
C ALA A 142 1.19 3.20 2.90
N LYS A 143 2.17 2.78 2.08
CA LYS A 143 1.93 1.91 0.91
C LYS A 143 1.31 0.58 1.29
N SER A 144 1.77 -0.02 2.39
CA SER A 144 1.22 -1.29 2.87
C SER A 144 -0.22 -1.12 3.36
N ALA A 145 -0.54 -0.03 4.06
CA ALA A 145 -1.88 0.26 4.54
C ALA A 145 -2.88 0.44 3.39
N ILE A 146 -2.56 1.26 2.38
CA ILE A 146 -3.47 1.46 1.24
C ILE A 146 -3.63 0.18 0.40
N ARG A 147 -2.55 -0.58 0.19
CA ARG A 147 -2.63 -1.87 -0.51
C ARG A 147 -3.39 -2.92 0.30
N ALA A 148 -3.32 -2.88 1.63
CA ALA A 148 -4.17 -3.72 2.48
C ALA A 148 -5.64 -3.35 2.28
N ALA A 149 -5.99 -2.05 2.29
CA ALA A 149 -7.36 -1.59 2.05
C ALA A 149 -7.90 -2.10 0.70
N TRP A 150 -7.11 -1.97 -0.37
CA TRP A 150 -7.45 -2.52 -1.69
C TRP A 150 -7.61 -4.03 -1.70
N THR A 151 -6.75 -4.75 -0.97
CA THR A 151 -6.84 -6.22 -0.92
C THR A 151 -8.08 -6.66 -0.14
N PHE A 152 -8.47 -5.91 0.90
CA PHE A 152 -9.74 -6.15 1.61
C PHE A 152 -10.97 -5.78 0.78
N GLU A 153 -10.88 -4.77 -0.10
CA GLU A 153 -11.91 -4.53 -1.11
C GLU A 153 -12.07 -5.74 -2.04
N ASP A 154 -10.96 -6.31 -2.50
CA ASP A 154 -10.96 -7.49 -3.37
C ASP A 154 -11.50 -8.72 -2.61
N LEU A 155 -11.16 -8.89 -1.33
CA LEU A 155 -11.72 -9.93 -0.45
C LEU A 155 -13.22 -9.79 -0.22
N GLU A 156 -13.74 -8.58 0.03
CA GLU A 156 -15.19 -8.38 0.22
C GLU A 156 -15.99 -8.76 -1.04
N LYS A 157 -15.41 -8.54 -2.23
CA LYS A 157 -16.05 -8.94 -3.49
C LYS A 157 -16.10 -10.44 -3.70
N GLU A 158 -15.01 -11.14 -3.34
CA GLU A 158 -14.90 -12.60 -3.53
C GLU A 158 -15.55 -13.40 -2.39
N GLU A 159 -15.49 -12.86 -1.17
CA GLU A 159 -15.97 -13.48 0.07
C GLU A 159 -16.80 -12.46 0.89
N PRO A 160 -18.01 -12.09 0.43
CA PRO A 160 -18.85 -11.08 1.09
C PRO A 160 -19.32 -11.54 2.48
N ASN A 161 -19.72 -10.58 3.32
CA ASN A 161 -20.25 -10.78 4.68
C ASN A 161 -19.24 -11.30 5.73
N LYS A 162 -17.92 -11.19 5.45
CA LYS A 162 -16.85 -11.49 6.41
C LYS A 162 -16.26 -10.25 7.10
N ASN A 163 -16.96 -9.12 7.00
CA ASN A 163 -16.52 -7.81 7.52
C ASN A 163 -15.21 -7.30 6.90
N TYR A 164 -14.89 -7.71 5.66
CA TYR A 164 -13.70 -7.21 4.97
C TYR A 164 -13.86 -5.74 4.59
N ASN A 165 -15.08 -5.27 4.32
CA ASN A 165 -15.40 -3.85 4.20
C ASN A 165 -15.04 -3.00 5.44
N TYR A 166 -15.15 -3.56 6.65
CA TYR A 166 -14.78 -2.88 7.89
C TYR A 166 -13.25 -2.79 8.01
N LEU A 167 -12.54 -3.88 7.73
CA LEU A 167 -11.08 -3.88 7.68
C LEU A 167 -10.54 -2.93 6.60
N GLN A 168 -11.16 -2.91 5.43
CA GLN A 168 -10.85 -1.95 4.36
C GLN A 168 -10.89 -0.51 4.89
N LYS A 169 -11.96 -0.11 5.59
CA LYS A 169 -12.09 1.23 6.17
C LYS A 169 -10.98 1.52 7.19
N ILE A 170 -10.69 0.59 8.09
CA ILE A 170 -9.58 0.72 9.07
C ILE A 170 -8.27 1.02 8.35
N PHE A 171 -7.96 0.26 7.29
CA PHE A 171 -6.69 0.44 6.57
C PHE A 171 -6.65 1.72 5.74
N TYR A 172 -7.77 2.21 5.23
CA TYR A 172 -7.83 3.54 4.64
C TYR A 172 -7.59 4.66 5.67
N HIS A 173 -8.17 4.57 6.87
CA HIS A 173 -7.88 5.51 7.95
C HIS A 173 -6.40 5.47 8.37
N LYS A 174 -5.82 4.26 8.50
CA LYS A 174 -4.39 4.09 8.81
C LYS A 174 -3.52 4.66 7.69
N ALA A 175 -3.88 4.45 6.42
CA ALA A 175 -3.19 5.04 5.28
C ALA A 175 -3.27 6.57 5.31
N ALA A 176 -4.43 7.16 5.61
CA ALA A 176 -4.61 8.61 5.72
C ALA A 176 -3.63 9.21 6.73
N TYR A 177 -3.56 8.62 7.92
CA TYR A 177 -2.62 9.01 8.96
C TYR A 177 -1.16 8.87 8.50
N LEU A 178 -0.79 7.71 7.95
CA LEU A 178 0.60 7.43 7.58
C LEU A 178 1.09 8.30 6.43
N TYR A 179 0.28 8.54 5.39
CA TYR A 179 0.66 9.43 4.29
C TYR A 179 0.89 10.87 4.76
N LYS A 180 0.07 11.35 5.70
CA LYS A 180 0.29 12.65 6.35
C LYS A 180 1.59 12.67 7.15
N LEU A 181 1.83 11.61 7.94
CA LEU A 181 3.05 11.47 8.73
C LEU A 181 4.32 11.41 7.86
N VAL A 182 4.27 10.82 6.67
CA VAL A 182 5.39 10.86 5.70
C VAL A 182 5.75 12.31 5.38
N ILE A 183 4.76 13.14 5.05
CA ILE A 183 4.99 14.55 4.68
C ILE A 183 5.55 15.34 5.87
N GLU A 184 5.02 15.11 7.07
CA GLU A 184 5.49 15.77 8.29
C GLU A 184 6.95 15.43 8.60
N LYS A 185 7.31 14.15 8.56
CA LYS A 185 8.66 13.67 8.84
C LYS A 185 9.70 14.02 7.77
N ASP A 186 9.25 14.15 6.52
CA ASP A 186 10.09 14.62 5.43
C ASP A 186 10.36 16.13 5.58
N LYS A 187 9.34 16.90 5.98
CA LYS A 187 9.46 18.35 6.23
C LYS A 187 10.36 18.70 7.41
N ASP A 188 10.29 17.94 8.50
CA ASP A 188 11.14 18.16 9.70
C ASP A 188 12.49 17.40 9.64
N ASN A 189 12.73 16.67 8.56
CA ASN A 189 13.94 15.90 8.29
C ASN A 189 14.21 14.75 9.30
N SER A 190 13.20 14.32 10.04
CA SER A 190 13.29 13.13 10.92
C SER A 190 13.32 11.82 10.13
N GLU A 191 12.66 11.77 8.97
CA GLU A 191 12.66 10.62 8.05
C GLU A 191 12.59 11.11 6.58
N PRO A 192 13.69 11.69 6.04
CA PRO A 192 13.70 12.23 4.69
C PRO A 192 13.55 11.12 3.64
N VAL A 193 12.74 11.35 2.61
CA VAL A 193 12.53 10.35 1.55
C VAL A 193 13.42 10.61 0.34
N SER A 194 14.23 9.62 -0.05
CA SER A 194 15.14 9.77 -1.18
C SER A 194 14.43 9.79 -2.53
N ALA A 195 15.01 10.48 -3.51
CA ALA A 195 14.52 10.46 -4.90
C ALA A 195 14.55 9.06 -5.55
N SER A 196 15.42 8.16 -5.09
CA SER A 196 15.51 6.77 -5.54
C SER A 196 14.38 5.88 -5.00
N THR A 197 13.52 6.40 -4.13
CA THR A 197 12.44 5.65 -3.51
C THR A 197 11.30 5.35 -4.49
N ILE A 198 10.71 4.17 -4.35
CA ILE A 198 9.46 3.83 -5.03
C ILE A 198 8.30 4.33 -4.17
N PHE A 199 7.70 5.44 -4.60
CA PHE A 199 6.55 6.12 -4.02
C PHE A 199 5.20 5.53 -4.45
N GLY A 200 5.17 4.87 -5.62
CA GLY A 200 3.96 4.36 -6.26
C GLY A 200 3.12 3.49 -5.32
N PRO A 201 1.85 3.85 -5.09
CA PRO A 201 0.98 3.09 -4.20
C PRO A 201 0.56 1.77 -4.83
N ASP A 202 0.50 1.65 -6.16
CA ASP A 202 0.34 0.38 -6.88
C ASP A 202 1.67 -0.07 -7.50
N THR A 203 1.67 -1.26 -8.09
CA THR A 203 2.81 -1.90 -8.74
C THR A 203 3.07 -1.43 -10.17
N ASP A 204 2.14 -0.70 -10.79
CA ASP A 204 2.21 -0.33 -12.21
C ASP A 204 2.99 0.96 -12.47
N LYS A 205 2.80 2.00 -11.66
CA LYS A 205 3.41 3.33 -11.84
C LYS A 205 3.86 3.96 -10.52
N ASN A 206 5.04 4.60 -10.56
CA ASN A 206 5.66 5.21 -9.39
C ASN A 206 5.01 6.54 -8.99
N TYR A 207 4.55 7.35 -9.96
CA TYR A 207 3.99 8.70 -9.76
C TYR A 207 4.84 9.70 -8.94
N GLY A 208 6.03 9.29 -8.46
CA GLY A 208 6.91 10.10 -7.64
C GLY A 208 6.25 10.55 -6.31
N TYR A 209 6.90 11.51 -5.67
CA TYR A 209 6.41 12.12 -4.43
C TYR A 209 5.04 12.79 -4.59
N ASP A 210 4.64 13.16 -5.82
CA ASP A 210 3.30 13.69 -6.11
C ASP A 210 2.20 12.71 -5.68
N SER A 211 2.44 11.39 -5.74
CA SER A 211 1.47 10.40 -5.25
C SER A 211 1.30 10.44 -3.73
N VAL A 212 2.36 10.75 -2.97
CA VAL A 212 2.29 10.90 -1.51
C VAL A 212 1.43 12.10 -1.16
N LEU A 213 1.69 13.25 -1.79
CA LEU A 213 0.91 14.48 -1.59
C LEU A 213 -0.55 14.28 -2.00
N TYR A 214 -0.76 13.65 -3.16
CA TYR A 214 -2.10 13.37 -3.68
C TYR A 214 -2.89 12.44 -2.75
N LEU A 215 -2.30 11.31 -2.33
CA LEU A 215 -2.97 10.35 -1.47
C LEU A 215 -3.20 10.89 -0.06
N SER A 216 -2.27 11.67 0.50
CA SER A 216 -2.51 12.37 1.76
C SER A 216 -3.77 13.24 1.68
N GLY A 217 -3.87 14.07 0.65
CA GLY A 217 -5.04 14.94 0.46
C GLY A 217 -6.33 14.19 0.15
N LEU A 218 -6.28 13.16 -0.70
CA LEU A 218 -7.42 12.32 -1.06
C LEU A 218 -7.97 11.56 0.15
N LEU A 219 -7.09 10.94 0.92
CA LEU A 219 -7.50 10.13 2.07
C LEU A 219 -8.00 11.03 3.20
N GLU A 220 -7.38 12.17 3.47
CA GLU A 220 -7.90 13.16 4.43
C GLU A 220 -9.25 13.75 3.98
N TYR A 221 -9.46 13.92 2.67
CA TYR A 221 -10.77 14.27 2.14
C TYR A 221 -11.85 13.23 2.47
N PHE A 222 -11.59 11.93 2.24
CA PHE A 222 -12.60 10.89 2.47
C PHE A 222 -12.77 10.50 3.95
N TYR A 223 -11.66 10.46 4.69
CA TYR A 223 -11.54 9.80 6.01
C TYR A 223 -11.11 10.75 7.15
N GLY A 224 -10.89 12.04 6.87
CA GLY A 224 -10.63 13.06 7.90
C GLY A 224 -11.88 13.43 8.71
N ASN A 225 -11.70 14.27 9.72
CA ASN A 225 -12.78 14.72 10.61
C ASN A 225 -13.86 15.50 9.83
N LYS A 226 -15.14 15.15 10.04
CA LYS A 226 -16.30 15.81 9.42
C LYS A 226 -17.27 16.42 10.45
N ASP A 227 -16.97 16.29 11.73
CA ASP A 227 -17.88 16.67 12.82
C ASP A 227 -17.85 18.18 13.08
N ASN A 228 -16.66 18.80 12.96
CA ASN A 228 -16.49 20.23 13.13
C ASN A 228 -16.38 20.92 11.76
N LYS A 229 -17.38 21.76 11.44
CA LYS A 229 -17.46 22.47 10.14
C LYS A 229 -16.28 23.42 9.90
N GLU A 230 -15.88 24.20 10.89
CA GLU A 230 -14.76 25.15 10.77
C GLU A 230 -13.43 24.42 10.54
N TYR A 231 -13.19 23.38 11.34
CA TYR A 231 -12.02 22.52 11.20
C TYR A 231 -12.01 21.79 9.85
N ARG A 232 -13.15 21.30 9.40
CA ARG A 232 -13.31 20.69 8.08
C ARG A 232 -13.01 21.69 6.97
N TYR A 233 -13.54 22.92 7.04
CA TYR A 233 -13.27 23.95 6.05
C TYR A 233 -11.77 24.26 5.95
N LYS A 234 -11.08 24.39 7.09
CA LYS A 234 -9.63 24.59 7.13
C LYS A 234 -8.87 23.43 6.49
N GLN A 235 -9.18 22.19 6.88
CA GLN A 235 -8.58 20.99 6.27
C GLN A 235 -8.79 20.95 4.75
N LEU A 236 -10.02 21.19 4.28
CA LEU A 236 -10.34 21.18 2.85
C LEU A 236 -9.55 22.26 2.09
N ASN A 237 -9.35 23.43 2.70
CA ASN A 237 -8.53 24.49 2.13
C ASN A 237 -7.04 24.09 2.03
N ASP A 238 -6.50 23.44 3.07
CA ASP A 238 -5.12 22.95 3.08
C ASP A 238 -4.91 21.86 2.01
N ILE A 239 -5.85 20.93 1.88
CA ILE A 239 -5.85 19.89 0.83
C ILE A 239 -5.86 20.55 -0.56
N LYS A 240 -6.75 21.53 -0.79
CA LYS A 240 -6.80 22.26 -2.08
C LYS A 240 -5.48 22.95 -2.40
N THR A 241 -4.86 23.59 -1.41
CA THR A 241 -3.55 24.24 -1.59
C THR A 241 -2.49 23.22 -2.00
N THR A 242 -2.45 22.05 -1.36
CA THR A 242 -1.53 20.95 -1.71
C THR A 242 -1.79 20.45 -3.13
N LEU A 243 -3.05 20.16 -3.49
CA LEU A 243 -3.42 19.72 -4.83
C LEU A 243 -3.09 20.75 -5.92
N SER A 244 -3.32 22.04 -5.65
CA SER A 244 -2.94 23.14 -6.54
C SER A 244 -1.43 23.24 -6.73
N LYS A 245 -0.62 22.99 -5.69
CA LYS A 245 0.85 22.97 -5.82
C LYS A 245 1.29 21.83 -6.73
N ILE A 246 0.73 20.63 -6.57
CA ILE A 246 1.03 19.50 -7.46
C ILE A 246 0.68 19.86 -8.92
N ALA A 247 -0.46 20.49 -9.15
CA ALA A 247 -0.89 20.89 -10.50
C ALA A 247 -0.09 22.08 -11.07
N GLY A 248 0.29 23.04 -10.22
CA GLY A 248 0.91 24.32 -10.59
C GLY A 248 2.44 24.29 -10.67
N MET A 249 3.11 23.36 -9.98
CA MET A 249 4.57 23.14 -10.05
C MET A 249 5.04 22.54 -11.40
N GLY A 250 4.27 22.69 -12.46
CA GLY A 250 4.63 22.23 -13.79
C GLY A 250 3.80 22.89 -14.87
N LYS A 251 4.30 24.00 -15.44
CA LYS A 251 4.18 24.16 -16.89
C LYS A 251 4.83 22.91 -17.50
N SER A 252 4.02 21.91 -17.82
CA SER A 252 4.37 20.81 -18.73
C SER A 252 5.81 20.27 -18.54
N SER A 253 6.15 19.67 -17.40
CA SER A 253 7.28 18.74 -17.42
C SER A 253 6.80 17.50 -18.19
N LYS A 254 7.56 17.10 -19.23
CA LYS A 254 7.24 15.96 -20.11
C LYS A 254 7.02 14.62 -19.37
N GLU A 255 7.26 14.58 -18.06
CA GLU A 255 7.26 13.38 -17.22
C GLU A 255 6.02 13.22 -16.32
N LYS A 256 5.20 14.26 -16.11
CA LYS A 256 4.05 14.15 -15.20
C LYS A 256 2.89 13.41 -15.87
N PRO A 257 2.44 12.24 -15.37
CA PRO A 257 1.39 11.48 -16.05
C PRO A 257 0.08 12.27 -16.09
N SER A 258 -0.47 12.52 -17.28
CA SER A 258 -1.74 13.24 -17.50
C SER A 258 -2.87 12.73 -16.60
N ILE A 259 -2.93 11.41 -16.42
CA ILE A 259 -3.93 10.73 -15.59
C ILE A 259 -3.91 11.23 -14.13
N LEU A 260 -2.74 11.48 -13.54
CA LEU A 260 -2.68 11.98 -12.16
C LEU A 260 -3.24 13.40 -12.06
N LEU A 261 -2.96 14.26 -13.05
CA LEU A 261 -3.51 15.60 -13.13
C LEU A 261 -5.05 15.59 -13.24
N ASP A 262 -5.60 14.66 -14.01
CA ASP A 262 -7.06 14.52 -14.13
C ASP A 262 -7.69 14.07 -12.82
N LYS A 263 -7.08 13.12 -12.11
CA LYS A 263 -7.51 12.71 -10.77
C LYS A 263 -7.40 13.84 -9.74
N ILE A 264 -6.36 14.68 -9.82
CA ILE A 264 -6.22 15.88 -8.99
C ILE A 264 -7.37 16.86 -9.24
N LYS A 265 -7.68 17.16 -10.50
CA LYS A 265 -8.80 18.04 -10.87
C LYS A 265 -10.14 17.50 -10.37
N GLU A 266 -10.37 16.20 -10.51
CA GLU A 266 -11.59 15.54 -10.01
C GLU A 266 -11.79 15.77 -8.50
N VAL A 267 -10.75 15.51 -7.71
CA VAL A 267 -10.78 15.70 -6.24
C VAL A 267 -10.92 17.18 -5.88
N TYR A 268 -10.19 18.06 -6.56
CA TYR A 268 -10.27 19.50 -6.34
C TYR A 268 -11.69 20.04 -6.54
N PHE A 269 -12.39 19.55 -7.58
CA PHE A 269 -13.78 19.92 -7.84
C PHE A 269 -14.73 19.41 -6.74
N LYS A 270 -14.57 18.15 -6.30
CA LYS A 270 -15.35 17.59 -5.18
C LYS A 270 -15.18 18.41 -3.90
N ILE A 271 -13.95 18.76 -3.54
CA ILE A 271 -13.67 19.61 -2.38
C ILE A 271 -14.30 21.00 -2.55
N SER A 272 -14.18 21.61 -3.71
CA SER A 272 -14.75 22.94 -3.97
C SER A 272 -16.27 22.96 -3.85
N LYS A 273 -16.94 21.88 -4.24
CA LYS A 273 -18.39 21.72 -4.04
C LYS A 273 -18.75 21.58 -2.56
N GLU A 274 -18.00 20.76 -1.82
CA GLU A 274 -18.23 20.58 -0.38
C GLU A 274 -18.00 21.88 0.42
N MET A 275 -16.92 22.61 0.13
CA MET A 275 -16.62 23.89 0.80
C MET A 275 -17.71 24.94 0.61
N LYS A 276 -18.43 24.94 -0.52
CA LYS A 276 -19.58 25.85 -0.74
C LYS A 276 -20.73 25.57 0.22
N ASN A 277 -20.89 24.32 0.66
CA ASN A 277 -21.95 23.91 1.58
C ASN A 277 -21.55 24.06 3.06
N LEU A 278 -20.27 24.38 3.33
CA LEU A 278 -19.74 24.61 4.68
C LEU A 278 -19.65 26.10 5.03
N LYS A 279 -19.82 26.99 4.04
CA LYS A 279 -20.06 28.41 4.25
C LYS A 279 -21.50 28.63 4.69
#